data_AF-A0A9W4ESK7-F1
#
_entry.id   AF-A0A9W4ESK7-F1
#
_cell.length_a   1.000
_cell.length_b   1.000
_cell.length_c   1.000
_cell.angle_alpha   90.00
_cell.angle_beta   90.00
_cell.angle_gamma   90.00
#
_symmetry.space_group_name_H-M   'P 1'
#
loop_
_entity.id
_entity.type
_entity.pdbx_description
1 polymer ?
#
loop_
_entity_poly.entity_id
_entity_poly.type
_entity_poly.pdbx_seq_one_letter_code
_entity_poly.pdbx_strand_id
1 'polypeptide(L)'
;MSGRKSKQKGNRREREFAKLIGGTRVPLSGAVDGYANDVKGLGLEWEVKARKSGFKTLYGWLEDEREQPDAVALKIDNKPWVVCMTLDKFLKTVKE
;
A
#
# COMPACT_ATOMS: atom_id res chain seq x y z
N MET A 1 -17.85 19.74 6.57
CA MET A 1 -17.79 18.48 5.78
C MET A 1 -16.37 17.92 5.70
N SER A 2 -15.99 17.03 6.63
CA SER A 2 -14.69 16.33 6.62
C SER A 2 -14.58 15.23 5.55
N GLY A 3 -15.72 14.67 5.12
CA GLY A 3 -15.79 13.58 4.15
C GLY A 3 -15.22 13.90 2.76
N ARG A 4 -15.45 15.11 2.23
CA ARG A 4 -14.97 15.50 0.89
C ARG A 4 -13.44 15.56 0.82
N LYS A 5 -12.79 16.18 1.82
CA LYS A 5 -11.32 16.26 1.89
C LYS A 5 -10.68 14.88 2.05
N SER A 6 -11.26 14.03 2.90
CA SER A 6 -10.80 12.64 3.07
C SER A 6 -10.92 11.84 1.78
N LYS A 7 -12.07 11.93 1.10
CA LYS A 7 -12.33 11.26 -0.18
C LYS A 7 -11.36 11.71 -1.27
N GLN A 8 -11.08 13.01 -1.37
CA GLN A 8 -10.10 13.56 -2.32
C GLN A 8 -8.67 13.07 -2.01
N LYS A 9 -8.30 12.99 -0.73
CA LYS A 9 -7.00 12.45 -0.31
C LYS A 9 -6.85 10.99 -0.73
N GLY A 10 -7.84 10.14 -0.45
CA GLY A 10 -7.82 8.72 -0.88
C GLY A 10 -7.66 8.61 -2.39
N ASN A 11 -8.55 9.28 -3.12
CA ASN A 11 -8.53 9.36 -4.59
C ASN A 11 -7.18 9.78 -5.19
N ARG A 12 -6.45 10.68 -4.53
CA ARG A 12 -5.12 11.10 -4.98
C ARG A 12 -4.08 10.01 -4.76
N ARG A 13 -4.10 9.36 -3.59
CA ARG A 13 -3.16 8.28 -3.24
C ARG A 13 -3.36 7.03 -4.08
N GLU A 14 -4.60 6.67 -4.37
CA GLU A 14 -4.92 5.54 -5.27
C GLU A 14 -4.38 5.79 -6.68
N ARG A 15 -4.57 7.00 -7.24
CA ARG A 15 -4.04 7.36 -8.56
C ARG A 15 -2.51 7.38 -8.60
N GLU A 16 -1.90 7.95 -7.57
CA GLU A 16 -0.44 7.99 -7.41
C GLU A 16 0.13 6.57 -7.39
N PHE A 17 -0.41 5.70 -6.54
CA PHE A 17 0.01 4.30 -6.45
C PHE A 17 -0.20 3.54 -7.77
N ALA A 18 -1.38 3.66 -8.39
CA ALA A 18 -1.67 3.04 -9.68
C ALA A 18 -0.65 3.45 -10.75
N LYS A 19 -0.30 4.75 -10.82
CA LYS A 19 0.72 5.24 -11.75
C LYS A 19 2.09 4.62 -11.49
N LEU A 20 2.52 4.54 -10.22
CA LEU A 20 3.84 4.02 -9.85
C LEU A 20 4.01 2.54 -10.20
N ILE A 21 2.94 1.74 -10.09
CA ILE A 21 2.99 0.31 -10.42
C ILE A 21 2.62 0.01 -11.88
N GLY A 22 2.32 1.03 -12.70
CA GLY A 22 1.81 0.83 -14.07
C GLY A 22 0.43 0.17 -14.12
N GLY A 23 -0.37 0.33 -13.08
CA GLY A 23 -1.71 -0.24 -12.93
C GLY A 23 -2.83 0.76 -13.15
N THR A 24 -4.05 0.34 -12.80
CA THR A 24 -5.27 1.13 -12.95
C THR A 24 -6.09 1.14 -11.66
N ARG A 25 -6.67 2.30 -11.35
CA ARG A 25 -7.60 2.43 -10.22
C ARG A 25 -8.95 1.76 -10.55
N VAL A 26 -9.52 1.05 -9.59
CA VAL A 26 -10.86 0.47 -9.70
C VAL A 26 -11.91 1.59 -9.53
N PRO A 27 -12.81 1.79 -10.51
CA PRO A 27 -13.89 2.76 -10.36
C PRO A 27 -14.87 2.25 -9.30
N LEU A 28 -15.43 3.17 -8.49
CA LEU A 28 -16.43 2.85 -7.47
C LEU A 28 -16.03 1.74 -6.47
N SER A 29 -14.72 1.53 -6.24
CA SER A 29 -14.17 0.60 -5.23
C SER A 29 -14.95 0.69 -3.91
N GLY A 30 -15.46 -0.47 -3.45
CA GLY A 30 -16.17 -0.63 -2.18
C GLY A 30 -17.54 0.05 -2.09
N ALA A 31 -18.01 0.70 -3.16
CA ALA A 31 -19.30 1.37 -3.21
C ALA A 31 -20.37 0.59 -3.99
N VAL A 32 -19.96 -0.38 -4.81
CA VAL A 32 -20.83 -1.22 -5.64
C VAL A 32 -20.31 -2.65 -5.60
N ASP A 33 -21.21 -3.64 -5.56
CA ASP A 33 -20.85 -5.06 -5.63
C ASP A 33 -20.09 -5.38 -6.93
N GLY A 34 -19.05 -6.21 -6.82
CA GLY A 34 -18.16 -6.56 -7.93
C GLY A 34 -16.99 -5.59 -8.16
N TYR A 35 -16.95 -4.44 -7.46
CA TYR A 35 -15.83 -3.49 -7.50
C TYR A 35 -15.08 -3.49 -6.16
N ALA A 36 -14.39 -4.60 -5.87
CA ALA A 36 -13.52 -4.73 -4.72
C ALA A 36 -12.11 -4.19 -5.02
N ASN A 37 -11.38 -3.81 -3.95
CA ASN A 37 -10.02 -3.27 -3.98
C ASN A 37 -9.89 -1.93 -4.73
N ASP A 38 -8.85 -1.17 -4.42
CA ASP A 38 -8.69 0.19 -4.92
C ASP A 38 -7.93 0.27 -6.26
N VAL A 39 -6.94 -0.61 -6.46
CA VAL A 39 -6.05 -0.60 -7.63
C VAL A 39 -5.79 -2.02 -8.12
N LYS A 40 -5.71 -2.21 -9.44
CA LYS A 40 -5.24 -3.44 -10.09
C LYS A 40 -3.93 -3.17 -10.82
N GLY A 41 -2.95 -4.06 -10.67
CA GLY A 41 -1.64 -3.93 -11.32
C GLY A 41 -0.67 -5.01 -10.84
N LEU A 42 0.34 -5.31 -11.65
CA LEU A 42 1.34 -6.36 -11.35
C LEU A 42 0.71 -7.74 -11.07
N GLY A 43 -0.42 -8.05 -11.73
CA GLY A 43 -1.17 -9.31 -11.52
C GLY A 43 -1.92 -9.40 -10.18
N LEU A 44 -1.96 -8.33 -9.40
CA LEU A 44 -2.57 -8.29 -8.06
C LEU A 44 -3.68 -7.24 -7.96
N GLU A 45 -4.54 -7.43 -6.95
CA GLU A 45 -5.52 -6.46 -6.50
C GLU A 45 -5.07 -5.84 -5.18
N TRP A 46 -5.11 -4.51 -5.09
CA TRP A 46 -4.48 -3.74 -4.04
C TRP A 46 -5.49 -2.87 -3.30
N GLU A 47 -5.47 -2.94 -1.98
CA GLU A 47 -6.13 -1.97 -1.10
C GLU A 47 -5.14 -0.86 -0.71
N VAL A 48 -5.49 0.41 -0.90
CA VAL A 48 -4.58 1.54 -0.69
C VAL A 48 -4.90 2.25 0.63
N LYS A 49 -3.98 2.16 1.60
CA LYS A 49 -4.13 2.85 2.89
C LYS A 49 -3.14 4.00 3.03
N ALA A 50 -3.68 5.21 3.22
CA ALA A 50 -2.90 6.38 3.61
C ALA A 50 -3.46 6.99 4.90
N ARG A 51 -2.64 7.05 5.95
CA ARG A 51 -3.01 7.56 7.28
C ARG A 51 -1.98 8.57 7.79
N LYS A 52 -2.38 9.44 8.72
CA LYS A 52 -1.46 10.42 9.36
C LYS A 52 -0.55 9.72 10.40
N SER A 53 -1.09 8.68 11.03
CA SER A 53 -0.45 7.86 12.07
C SER A 53 -0.92 6.41 11.91
N GLY A 54 -0.25 5.48 12.60
CA GLY A 54 -0.55 4.04 12.54
C GLY A 54 0.48 3.21 11.79
N PHE A 55 1.21 3.81 10.84
CA PHE A 55 2.31 3.14 10.12
C PHE A 55 3.70 3.64 10.52
N LYS A 56 3.79 4.58 11.46
CA LYS A 56 5.07 5.20 11.87
C LYS A 56 6.09 4.17 12.35
N THR A 57 5.65 3.16 13.11
CA THR A 57 6.52 2.09 13.59
C THR A 57 7.14 1.29 12.44
N LEU A 58 6.37 0.99 11.39
CA LEU A 58 6.88 0.30 10.20
C LEU A 58 7.97 1.12 9.50
N TYR A 59 7.73 2.42 9.33
CA TYR A 59 8.74 3.33 8.78
C TYR A 59 9.98 3.40 9.67
N GLY A 60 9.82 3.51 10.99
CA GLY A 60 10.95 3.53 11.92
C GLY A 60 11.82 2.28 11.84
N TRP A 61 11.24 1.11 11.59
CA TRP A 61 12.01 -0.13 11.38
C TRP A 61 12.66 -0.18 9.99
N LEU A 62 12.00 0.32 8.94
CA LEU A 62 12.55 0.36 7.58
C LEU A 62 13.65 1.43 7.40
N GLU A 63 13.57 2.51 8.15
CA GLU A 63 14.48 3.66 8.10
C GLU A 63 15.57 3.60 9.18
N ASP A 64 15.74 2.45 9.84
CA ASP A 64 16.78 2.27 10.84
C ASP A 64 18.18 2.41 10.19
N GLU A 65 18.88 3.50 10.48
CA GLU A 65 20.19 3.82 9.89
C GLU A 65 21.32 2.88 10.34
N ARG A 66 21.13 2.18 11.46
CA ARG A 66 22.12 1.22 11.97
C ARG A 66 21.99 -0.11 11.26
N GLU A 67 20.77 -0.61 11.14
CA GLU A 67 20.49 -1.94 10.59
C GLU A 67 20.28 -1.92 9.06
N GLN A 68 19.82 -0.79 8.52
CA GLN A 68 19.56 -0.53 7.09
C GLN A 68 18.85 -1.69 6.37
N PRO A 69 17.69 -2.18 6.89
CA PRO A 69 17.04 -3.34 6.32
C PRO A 69 16.35 -3.03 4.99
N ASP A 70 16.43 -3.96 4.04
CA ASP A 70 15.67 -3.90 2.79
C ASP A 70 14.16 -4.09 2.99
N ALA A 71 13.78 -4.86 4.00
CA ALA A 71 12.41 -5.23 4.32
C ALA A 71 12.28 -5.63 5.80
N VAL A 72 11.08 -5.51 6.35
CA VAL A 72 10.73 -5.98 7.69
C VAL A 72 9.74 -7.14 7.58
N ALA A 73 10.07 -8.27 8.19
CA ALA A 73 9.18 -9.41 8.31
C ALA A 73 8.42 -9.36 9.65
N LEU A 74 7.11 -9.51 9.59
CA LEU A 74 6.17 -9.38 10.70
C LEU A 74 5.39 -10.68 10.86
N LYS A 75 5.17 -11.11 12.09
CA LYS A 75 4.34 -12.27 12.40
C LYS A 75 3.62 -12.06 13.72
N ILE A 76 2.39 -12.53 13.77
CA ILE A 76 1.70 -12.79 15.02
C ILE A 76 1.43 -14.29 15.11
N ASP A 77 1.25 -14.80 16.33
CA ASP A 77 1.05 -16.22 16.57
C ASP A 77 -0.08 -16.80 15.71
N ASN A 78 0.13 -18.01 15.19
CA ASN A 78 -0.82 -18.74 14.35
C ASN A 78 -1.28 -18.01 13.06
N LYS A 79 -0.54 -16.98 12.62
CA LYS A 79 -0.76 -16.33 11.31
C LYS A 79 0.44 -16.49 10.38
N PRO A 80 0.22 -16.42 9.05
CA PRO A 80 1.32 -16.32 8.08
C PRO A 80 2.20 -15.10 8.33
N TRP A 81 3.43 -15.15 7.82
CA TRP A 81 4.32 -14.00 7.79
C TRP A 81 3.76 -12.89 6.88
N VAL A 82 3.99 -11.64 7.27
CA VAL A 82 3.74 -10.45 6.47
C VAL A 82 5.07 -9.77 6.22
N VAL A 83 5.37 -9.44 4.97
CA VAL A 83 6.58 -8.70 4.63
C VAL A 83 6.19 -7.27 4.27
N CYS A 84 6.88 -6.30 4.89
CA CYS A 84 6.73 -4.89 4.59
C CYS A 84 8.05 -4.36 4.03
N MET A 85 7.99 -3.65 2.91
CA MET A 85 9.13 -3.01 2.28
C MET A 85 8.68 -1.76 1.54
N THR A 86 9.61 -0.90 1.15
CA THR A 86 9.28 0.26 0.32
C THR A 86 8.81 -0.18 -1.07
N LEU A 87 7.99 0.65 -1.72
CA LEU A 87 7.49 0.35 -3.06
C LEU A 87 8.64 0.17 -4.05
N ASP A 88 9.68 0.98 -3.97
CA ASP A 88 10.83 0.87 -4.86
C ASP A 88 11.56 -0.47 -4.70
N LYS A 89 11.73 -0.96 -3.46
CA LYS A 89 12.32 -2.27 -3.22
C LYS A 89 11.43 -3.38 -3.77
N PHE A 90 10.13 -3.31 -3.50
CA PHE A 90 9.16 -4.28 -4.04
C PHE A 90 9.20 -4.32 -5.58
N LEU A 91 9.17 -3.16 -6.24
CA LEU A 91 9.19 -3.09 -7.70
C LEU A 91 10.47 -3.66 -8.31
N LYS A 92 11.62 -3.55 -7.64
CA LYS A 92 12.85 -4.25 -8.05
C LYS A 92 12.67 -5.76 -8.01
N THR A 93 12.09 -6.28 -6.93
CA THR A 93 11.93 -7.75 -6.74
C THR A 93 10.93 -8.44 -7.67
N VAL A 94 9.93 -7.73 -8.21
CA VAL A 94 8.88 -8.33 -9.07
C VAL A 94 9.06 -8.06 -10.55
N LYS A 95 10.05 -7.25 -10.92
CA LYS A 95 10.39 -6.94 -12.32
C LYS A 95 11.68 -7.63 -12.79
N GLU A 96 12.37 -8.29 -11.87
CA GLU A 96 13.45 -9.24 -12.13
C GLU A 96 12.88 -10.64 -12.35
#